data_AF-A0A3A8NC35-F1
#
_entry.id   AF-A0A3A8NC35-F1
#
_cell.length_a   1.000
_cell.length_b   1.000
_cell.length_c   1.000
_cell.angle_alpha   90.00
_cell.angle_beta   90.00
_cell.angle_gamma   90.00
#
_symmetry.space_group_name_H-M   'P 1'
#
loop_
_entity.id
_entity.type
_entity.pdbx_description
1 polymer ?
#
loop_
_entity_poly.entity_id
_entity_poly.type
_entity_poly.pdbx_seq_one_letter_code
_entity_poly.pdbx_strand_id
1 'polypeptide(L)'
;MKPFRALAALVTLTLAPSALAEAEAPLNGVPYVFVTVDAYRVRSSGLMEVTGILQGETTPRVIGFYDTNAAERCDRLALLAQSRPGRYLLELTDTYDSVSCKLIRQ
;
A
#
# COMPACT_ATOMS: atom_id res chain seq x y z
N MET A 1 16.24 -35.39 -41.94
CA MET A 1 15.14 -34.55 -41.41
C MET A 1 15.63 -33.94 -40.11
N LYS A 2 15.81 -32.61 -40.03
CA LYS A 2 16.30 -31.91 -38.82
C LYS A 2 15.10 -31.27 -38.10
N PRO A 3 14.87 -31.51 -36.81
CA PRO A 3 13.84 -30.79 -36.07
C PRO A 3 14.32 -29.38 -35.72
N PHE A 4 13.58 -28.37 -36.17
CA PHE A 4 13.72 -26.99 -35.73
C PHE A 4 13.25 -26.87 -34.27
N ARG A 5 14.16 -26.49 -33.39
CA ARG A 5 13.84 -26.07 -32.01
C ARG A 5 13.18 -24.69 -32.07
N ALA A 6 11.90 -24.60 -31.71
CA ALA A 6 11.23 -23.32 -31.53
C ALA A 6 11.54 -22.77 -30.13
N LEU A 7 12.04 -21.54 -30.09
CA LEU A 7 12.51 -20.82 -28.92
C LEU A 7 11.33 -20.42 -28.02
N ALA A 8 11.37 -20.83 -26.75
CA ALA A 8 10.51 -20.28 -25.71
C ALA A 8 10.99 -18.83 -25.42
N ALA A 9 10.20 -17.85 -25.83
CA ALA A 9 10.43 -16.45 -25.50
C ALA A 9 10.14 -16.24 -24.01
N LEU A 10 11.18 -16.29 -23.17
CA LEU A 10 11.12 -15.78 -21.80
C LEU A 10 10.94 -14.26 -21.87
N VAL A 11 9.70 -13.80 -21.69
CA VAL A 11 9.43 -12.41 -21.34
C VAL A 11 9.96 -12.22 -19.91
N THR A 12 11.19 -11.75 -19.80
CA THR A 12 11.73 -11.24 -18.54
C THR A 12 10.95 -9.96 -18.21
N LEU A 13 9.88 -10.07 -17.43
CA LEU A 13 9.35 -8.93 -16.69
C LEU A 13 10.48 -8.46 -15.79
N THR A 14 11.21 -7.44 -16.22
CA THR A 14 12.06 -6.67 -15.33
C THR A 14 11.10 -6.00 -14.35
N LEU A 15 10.91 -6.61 -13.18
CA LEU A 15 10.42 -5.89 -12.01
C LEU A 15 11.47 -4.80 -11.73
N ALA A 16 11.33 -3.66 -12.40
CA ALA A 16 12.02 -2.46 -11.97
C ALA A 16 11.61 -2.26 -10.51
N PRO A 17 12.57 -2.19 -9.57
CA PRO A 17 12.24 -1.85 -8.19
C PRO A 17 11.50 -0.53 -8.26
N SER A 18 10.21 -0.53 -7.97
CA SER A 18 9.43 0.70 -7.80
C SER A 18 10.26 1.55 -6.85
N ALA A 19 10.82 2.64 -7.38
CA ALA A 19 11.69 3.52 -6.66
C ALA A 19 11.06 3.78 -5.28
N LEU A 20 11.88 3.77 -4.23
CA LEU A 20 11.48 4.15 -2.89
C LEU A 20 10.97 5.59 -2.94
N ALA A 21 9.71 5.77 -3.30
CA ALA A 21 9.05 7.06 -3.34
C ALA A 21 9.01 7.55 -1.89
N GLU A 22 9.43 8.79 -1.70
CA GLU A 22 9.30 9.46 -0.42
C GLU A 22 7.80 9.49 -0.04
N ALA A 23 7.51 9.24 1.24
CA ALA A 23 6.14 9.16 1.70
C ALA A 23 5.45 10.53 1.53
N GLU A 24 4.37 10.55 0.76
CA GLU A 24 3.56 11.74 0.55
C GLU A 24 2.76 12.05 1.82
N ALA A 25 2.66 13.33 2.17
CA ALA A 25 1.81 13.77 3.27
C ALA A 25 0.33 13.67 2.85
N PRO A 26 -0.55 13.07 3.66
CA PRO A 26 -1.97 12.99 3.37
C PRO A 26 -2.61 14.38 3.44
N LEU A 27 -3.62 14.59 2.60
CA LEU A 27 -4.50 15.74 2.69
C LEU A 27 -5.47 15.54 3.86
N ASN A 28 -5.59 16.56 4.70
CA ASN A 28 -6.48 16.52 5.86
C ASN A 28 -7.94 16.31 5.43
N GLY A 29 -8.63 15.37 6.09
CA GLY A 29 -10.01 15.00 5.84
C GLY A 29 -10.24 14.16 4.58
N VAL A 30 -9.20 13.84 3.81
CA VAL A 30 -9.32 13.04 2.59
C VAL A 30 -9.12 11.56 2.89
N PRO A 31 -10.07 10.69 2.54
CA PRO A 31 -9.90 9.25 2.70
C PRO A 31 -9.00 8.67 1.61
N TYR A 32 -7.94 8.00 2.02
CA TYR A 32 -7.05 7.22 1.16
C TYR A 32 -7.46 5.75 1.22
N VAL A 33 -8.11 5.26 0.17
CA VAL A 33 -8.60 3.88 0.09
C VAL A 33 -7.61 3.03 -0.71
N PHE A 34 -6.84 2.19 -0.02
CA PHE A 34 -5.92 1.23 -0.62
C PHE A 34 -6.66 -0.03 -1.06
N VAL A 35 -6.62 -0.34 -2.36
CA VAL A 35 -7.14 -1.58 -2.95
C VAL A 35 -6.17 -2.75 -2.79
N THR A 36 -4.88 -2.44 -2.72
CA THR A 36 -3.82 -3.36 -2.31
C THR A 36 -2.92 -2.65 -1.33
N VAL A 37 -2.40 -3.40 -0.35
CA VAL A 37 -1.33 -2.93 0.52
C VAL A 37 -0.15 -3.84 0.25
N ASP A 38 0.90 -3.27 -0.36
CA ASP A 38 2.10 -4.02 -0.74
C ASP A 38 3.09 -4.06 0.43
N ALA A 39 3.22 -2.92 1.12
CA ALA A 39 4.05 -2.78 2.31
C ALA A 39 3.48 -1.72 3.26
N TYR A 40 3.78 -1.84 4.54
CA TYR A 40 3.55 -0.76 5.49
C TYR A 40 4.69 -0.73 6.53
N ARG A 41 4.90 0.43 7.15
CA ARG A 41 5.90 0.62 8.20
C ARG A 41 5.35 1.54 9.28
N VAL A 42 5.59 1.18 10.53
CA VAL A 42 5.31 2.03 11.69
C VAL A 42 6.63 2.40 12.33
N ARG A 43 6.89 3.70 12.49
CA ARG A 43 8.09 4.23 13.15
C ARG A 43 7.75 4.68 14.57
N SER A 44 8.74 4.64 15.46
CA SER A 44 8.59 5.10 16.85
C SER A 44 8.24 6.58 16.98
N SER A 45 8.40 7.37 15.91
CA SER A 45 7.97 8.77 15.84
C SER A 45 6.45 8.93 15.69
N GLY A 46 5.67 7.85 15.56
CA GLY A 46 4.24 7.91 15.26
C GLY A 46 3.92 8.05 13.77
N LEU A 47 4.94 7.97 12.90
CA LEU A 47 4.75 7.95 11.46
C LEU A 47 4.41 6.52 11.00
N MET A 48 3.27 6.37 10.34
CA MET A 48 2.84 5.17 9.64
C MET A 48 2.88 5.41 8.13
N GLU A 49 3.75 4.70 7.42
CA GLU A 49 3.85 4.74 5.97
C GLU A 49 3.12 3.53 5.39
N VAL A 50 2.23 3.75 4.42
CA VAL A 50 1.52 2.69 3.70
C VAL A 50 1.85 2.80 2.22
N THR A 51 2.34 1.69 1.66
CA THR A 51 2.63 1.54 0.24
C THR A 51 1.59 0.62 -0.39
N GLY A 52 0.93 1.09 -1.45
CA GLY A 52 -0.06 0.29 -2.15
C GLY A 52 -0.78 1.06 -3.23
N ILE A 53 -1.72 0.38 -3.91
CA ILE A 53 -2.51 1.00 -4.98
C ILE A 53 -3.76 1.63 -4.35
N LEU A 54 -4.00 2.91 -4.65
CA LEU A 54 -5.22 3.61 -4.24
C LEU A 54 -6.38 3.31 -5.21
N GLN A 55 -7.60 3.38 -4.70
CA GLN A 55 -8.80 3.17 -5.51
C GLN A 55 -8.87 4.18 -6.65
N GLY A 56 -9.03 3.68 -7.88
CA GLY A 56 -9.04 4.51 -9.09
C GLY A 56 -7.65 4.80 -9.68
N GLU A 57 -6.58 4.36 -9.02
CA GLU A 57 -5.21 4.45 -9.52
C GLU A 57 -4.69 3.09 -10.01
N THR A 58 -3.67 3.09 -10.85
CA THR A 58 -3.02 1.87 -11.39
C THR A 58 -1.58 1.71 -10.93
N THR A 59 -1.00 2.75 -10.31
CA THR A 59 0.36 2.79 -9.81
C THR A 59 0.37 2.81 -8.28
N PRO A 60 1.27 2.07 -7.61
CA PRO A 60 1.41 2.17 -6.16
C PRO A 60 1.88 3.56 -5.72
N ARG A 61 1.39 4.01 -4.57
CA ARG A 61 1.82 5.24 -3.87
C ARG A 61 2.26 4.92 -2.45
N VAL A 62 3.05 5.83 -1.87
CA VAL A 62 3.49 5.77 -0.47
C VAL A 62 2.88 6.96 0.25
N ILE A 63 1.98 6.72 1.19
CA ILE A 63 1.34 7.79 1.99
C ILE A 63 1.77 7.67 3.46
N GLY A 64 2.18 8.77 4.07
CA GLY A 64 2.68 8.83 5.44
C GLY A 64 1.71 9.52 6.41
N PHE A 65 1.07 8.76 7.28
CA PHE A 65 0.13 9.26 8.30
C PHE A 65 0.85 9.46 9.64
N TYR A 66 0.76 10.64 10.24
CA TYR A 66 1.43 10.96 11.50
C TYR A 66 0.42 11.03 12.65
N ASP A 67 0.44 10.02 13.52
CA ASP A 67 -0.28 10.02 14.80
C ASP A 67 0.31 8.92 15.68
N THR A 68 0.95 9.33 16.78
CA THR A 68 1.60 8.44 17.74
C THR A 68 0.66 7.39 18.34
N ASN A 69 -0.63 7.67 18.43
CA ASN A 69 -1.62 6.75 18.99
C ASN A 69 -2.36 5.94 17.92
N ALA A 70 -2.51 6.46 16.70
CA ALA A 70 -3.16 5.72 15.62
C ALA A 70 -2.23 4.73 14.93
N ALA A 71 -0.92 4.98 14.88
CA ALA A 71 0.00 4.05 14.24
C ALA A 71 -0.11 2.63 14.82
N GLU A 72 -0.23 2.49 16.14
CA GLU A 72 -0.46 1.19 16.80
C GLU A 72 -1.87 0.62 16.54
N ARG A 73 -2.90 1.47 16.48
CA ARG A 73 -4.29 1.04 16.22
C ARG A 73 -4.48 0.54 14.78
N CYS A 74 -3.83 1.19 13.83
CA CYS A 74 -3.96 0.94 12.41
C CYS A 74 -2.98 -0.13 11.90
N ASP A 75 -1.88 -0.40 12.62
CA ASP A 75 -0.90 -1.45 12.33
C ASP A 75 -1.56 -2.80 12.03
N ARG A 76 -2.42 -3.29 12.93
CA ARG A 76 -3.11 -4.57 12.75
C ARG A 76 -4.01 -4.61 11.51
N LEU A 77 -4.64 -3.48 11.16
CA LEU A 77 -5.48 -3.39 9.97
C LEU A 77 -4.64 -3.40 8.69
N ALA A 78 -3.53 -2.65 8.68
CA ALA A 78 -2.60 -2.67 7.57
C ALA A 78 -1.97 -4.06 7.35
N LEU A 79 -1.59 -4.75 8.44
CA LEU A 79 -1.12 -6.13 8.37
C LEU A 79 -2.15 -7.09 7.77
N LEU A 80 -3.43 -6.94 8.15
CA LEU A 80 -4.51 -7.76 7.61
C LEU A 80 -4.76 -7.49 6.13
N ALA A 81 -4.74 -6.23 5.71
CA ALA A 81 -4.86 -5.86 4.30
C ALA A 81 -3.68 -6.39 3.46
N GLN A 82 -2.45 -6.28 3.99
CA GLN A 82 -1.25 -6.76 3.32
C GLN A 82 -1.21 -8.29 3.20
N SER A 83 -1.55 -9.01 4.28
CA SER A 83 -1.49 -10.48 4.31
C SER A 83 -2.61 -11.15 3.51
N ARG A 84 -3.64 -10.40 3.09
CA ARG A 84 -4.80 -10.91 2.35
C ARG A 84 -5.19 -9.97 1.19
N PRO A 85 -4.34 -9.84 0.15
CA PRO A 85 -4.63 -8.97 -0.98
C PRO A 85 -5.99 -9.29 -1.62
N GLY A 86 -6.78 -8.26 -1.94
CA GLY A 86 -8.11 -8.39 -2.57
C GLY A 86 -9.24 -8.89 -1.66
N ARG A 87 -8.98 -9.17 -0.37
CA ARG A 87 -10.05 -9.49 0.60
C ARG A 87 -10.58 -8.26 1.32
N TYR A 88 -9.73 -7.26 1.49
CA TYR A 88 -10.03 -6.05 2.24
C TYR A 88 -9.47 -4.83 1.52
N LEU A 89 -10.22 -3.74 1.58
CA LEU A 89 -9.72 -2.39 1.35
C LEU A 89 -9.29 -1.80 2.68
N LEU A 90 -8.13 -1.14 2.71
CA LEU A 90 -7.70 -0.35 3.85
C LEU A 90 -8.01 1.12 3.57
N GLU A 91 -8.87 1.74 4.37
CA GLU A 91 -9.11 3.18 4.32
C GLU A 91 -8.39 3.85 5.49
N LEU A 92 -7.60 4.88 5.18
CA LEU A 92 -6.91 5.74 6.13
C LEU A 92 -7.27 7.19 5.86
N THR A 93 -7.62 7.92 6.91
CA THR A 93 -7.96 9.34 6.82
C THR A 93 -7.21 10.10 7.88
N ASP A 94 -6.42 11.08 7.45
CA ASP A 94 -5.81 12.03 8.36
C ASP A 94 -6.86 13.07 8.78
N THR A 95 -7.00 13.31 10.08
CA THR A 95 -7.85 14.37 10.65
C THR A 95 -6.99 15.24 11.54
N TYR A 96 -7.41 16.49 11.80
CA TYR A 96 -6.60 17.49 12.51
C TYR A 96 -5.85 16.98 13.75
N ASP A 97 -6.46 16.09 14.53
CA ASP A 97 -5.88 15.57 15.78
C ASP A 97 -5.72 14.04 15.81
N SER A 98 -6.05 13.32 14.73
CA SER A 98 -5.98 11.87 14.73
C SER A 98 -5.96 11.23 13.36
N VAL A 99 -5.46 10.01 13.26
CA VAL A 99 -5.64 9.17 12.07
C VAL A 99 -6.74 8.16 12.33
N SER A 100 -7.74 8.14 11.44
CA SER A 100 -8.79 7.14 11.41
C SER A 100 -8.43 6.03 10.42
N CYS A 101 -8.71 4.79 10.78
CA CYS A 101 -8.49 3.63 9.93
C CYS A 101 -9.60 2.61 10.05
N LYS A 102 -9.96 2.00 8.92
CA LYS A 102 -10.92 0.90 8.88
C LYS A 102 -10.59 -0.08 7.75
N LEU A 103 -11.06 -1.31 7.89
CA LEU A 103 -11.07 -2.30 6.83
C LEU A 103 -12.48 -2.44 6.27
N ILE A 104 -12.60 -2.39 4.95
CA ILE A 104 -13.84 -2.67 4.23
C ILE A 104 -13.67 -4.02 3.56
N ARG A 105 -14.61 -4.95 3.76
CA ARG A 105 -14.58 -6.25 3.07
C ARG A 105 -14.98 -6.06 1.61
N GLN A 106 -14.20 -6.65 0.71
CA GLN A 106 -14.56 -6.78 -0.72
C GLN A 106 -15.40 -8.03 -0.98
#